data_AF-A0AAE7NXJ9-F1
#
_entry.id   AF-A0AAE7NXJ9-F1
#
_cell.length_a   1.000
_cell.length_b   1.000
_cell.length_c   1.000
_cell.angle_alpha   90.00
_cell.angle_beta   90.00
_cell.angle_gamma   90.00
#
_symmetry.space_group_name_H-M   'P 1'
#
loop_
_entity.id
_entity.type
_entity.pdbx_description
1 polymer ?
#
loop_
_entity_poly.entity_id
_entity_poly.type
_entity_poly.pdbx_seq_one_letter_code
_entity_poly.pdbx_strand_id
1 'polypeptide(L)'
;MPEPRNRPAGERGPAVGSVQAKRAPAPMKRLSVRAQNVLKELAVELTGEQPPKGNWSPSRELLRALTAERLATARNCGPHTVREIVDWAQGCGVTIKPVIRSGGSLSEMWAELITNASTGALTSAEIVSALQRSIRRKSVRIPIAFQVILVKILLSSFE
;
A
#
# COMPACT_ATOMS: atom_id res chain seq x y z
N MET A 1 3.81 -60.52 22.99
CA MET A 1 4.43 -61.00 21.72
C MET A 1 3.35 -61.69 20.90
N PRO A 2 3.14 -61.43 19.59
CA PRO A 2 3.70 -60.38 18.73
C PRO A 2 2.66 -59.60 17.85
N GLU A 3 3.15 -58.49 17.29
CA GLU A 3 2.66 -57.60 16.20
C GLU A 3 2.56 -58.33 14.82
N PRO A 4 2.06 -57.77 13.67
CA PRO A 4 2.53 -56.47 13.11
C PRO A 4 1.67 -55.63 12.10
N ARG A 5 2.08 -54.36 11.95
CA ARG A 5 2.24 -53.52 10.72
C ARG A 5 1.02 -53.12 9.86
N ASN A 6 0.82 -51.80 9.71
CA ASN A 6 1.32 -51.07 8.52
C ASN A 6 1.15 -49.54 8.64
N ARG A 7 2.29 -48.83 8.69
CA ARG A 7 2.42 -47.42 8.26
C ARG A 7 2.44 -47.38 6.73
N PRO A 8 2.17 -46.21 6.15
CA PRO A 8 3.16 -45.68 5.22
C PRO A 8 3.67 -44.32 5.71
N ALA A 9 5.00 -44.24 5.74
CA ALA A 9 5.73 -42.99 5.70
C ALA A 9 5.80 -42.54 4.23
N GLY A 10 5.53 -41.26 3.97
CA GLY A 10 5.98 -40.52 2.79
C GLY A 10 6.24 -39.10 3.29
N GLU A 11 7.47 -38.82 3.72
CA GLU A 11 8.53 -38.17 2.93
C GLU A 11 8.25 -36.71 2.55
N ARG A 12 9.11 -35.83 3.12
CA ARG A 12 9.81 -34.69 2.49
C ARG A 12 8.94 -33.76 1.63
N GLY A 13 8.68 -32.53 2.07
CA GLY A 13 9.65 -31.44 1.96
C GLY A 13 8.94 -30.13 1.51
N PRO A 14 9.59 -28.97 1.61
CA PRO A 14 8.91 -27.68 1.79
C PRO A 14 8.67 -26.88 0.50
N ALA A 15 7.71 -25.95 0.61
CA ALA A 15 7.50 -24.73 -0.19
C ALA A 15 7.32 -24.88 -1.71
N VAL A 16 6.33 -24.15 -2.25
CA VAL A 16 6.48 -23.23 -3.40
C VAL A 16 5.09 -22.80 -3.85
N GLY A 17 4.93 -21.49 -4.00
CA GLY A 17 3.92 -20.92 -4.87
C GLY A 17 2.61 -20.58 -4.17
N SER A 18 2.60 -19.49 -3.39
CA SER A 18 1.48 -18.56 -3.44
C SER A 18 1.35 -18.10 -4.90
N VAL A 19 0.65 -18.89 -5.70
CA VAL A 19 0.26 -18.52 -7.06
C VAL A 19 -0.56 -17.28 -6.88
N GLN A 20 0.05 -16.13 -7.17
CA GLN A 20 -0.61 -14.85 -7.29
C GLN A 20 -1.55 -15.03 -8.48
N ALA A 21 -2.73 -15.57 -8.19
CA ALA A 21 -3.78 -15.79 -9.16
C ALA A 21 -3.94 -14.45 -9.86
N LYS A 22 -3.62 -14.44 -11.16
CA LYS A 22 -3.89 -13.33 -12.06
C LYS A 22 -5.40 -13.15 -12.03
N ARG A 23 -5.89 -12.36 -11.06
CA ARG A 23 -7.31 -12.09 -10.86
C ARG A 23 -7.79 -11.51 -12.18
N ALA A 24 -8.63 -12.27 -12.87
CA ALA A 24 -9.41 -11.74 -13.98
C ALA A 24 -10.09 -10.44 -13.49
N PRO A 25 -10.09 -9.36 -14.29
CA PRO A 25 -10.65 -8.09 -13.87
C PRO A 25 -12.12 -8.32 -13.51
N ALA A 26 -12.43 -8.22 -12.22
CA ALA A 26 -13.79 -8.31 -11.72
C ALA A 26 -14.63 -7.21 -12.39
N PRO A 27 -15.94 -7.44 -12.61
CA PRO A 27 -16.83 -6.40 -13.13
C PRO A 27 -16.64 -5.13 -12.28
N MET A 28 -16.41 -3.99 -12.96
CA MET A 28 -16.04 -2.72 -12.33
C MET A 28 -17.03 -2.40 -11.19
N LYS A 29 -16.60 -2.62 -9.95
CA LYS A 29 -17.38 -2.22 -8.78
C LYS A 29 -17.53 -0.71 -8.83
N ARG A 30 -18.75 -0.20 -8.72
CA ARG A 30 -18.97 1.25 -8.60
C ARG A 30 -18.22 1.75 -7.37
N LEU A 31 -17.43 2.80 -7.53
CA LEU A 31 -16.76 3.47 -6.42
C LEU A 31 -17.80 4.00 -5.43
N SER A 32 -17.55 3.80 -4.14
CA SER A 32 -18.30 4.40 -3.04
C SER A 32 -18.26 5.92 -3.13
N VAL A 33 -19.27 6.58 -2.57
CA VAL A 33 -19.34 8.05 -2.52
C VAL A 33 -18.08 8.64 -1.87
N ARG A 34 -17.53 7.96 -0.85
CA ARG A 34 -16.29 8.38 -0.20
C ARG A 34 -15.10 8.28 -1.15
N ALA A 35 -14.94 7.17 -1.86
CA ALA A 35 -13.86 7.01 -2.83
C ALA A 35 -13.96 8.02 -3.97
N GLN A 36 -15.19 8.28 -4.46
CA GLN A 36 -15.43 9.31 -5.47
C GLN A 36 -15.03 10.70 -4.96
N ASN A 37 -15.42 11.08 -3.73
CA ASN A 37 -15.08 12.39 -3.18
C ASN A 37 -13.57 12.57 -3.03
N VAL A 38 -12.84 11.55 -2.57
CA VAL A 38 -11.37 11.58 -2.51
C VAL A 38 -10.77 11.79 -3.89
N LEU A 39 -11.24 11.06 -4.90
CA LEU A 39 -10.74 11.22 -6.26
C LEU A 39 -11.06 12.60 -6.84
N LYS A 40 -12.19 13.20 -6.48
CA LYS A 40 -12.55 14.56 -6.91
C LYS A 40 -11.64 15.62 -6.31
N GLU A 41 -11.30 15.50 -5.03
CA GLU A 41 -10.33 16.38 -4.39
C GLU A 41 -8.96 16.25 -5.06
N LEU A 42 -8.50 15.01 -5.28
CA LEU A 42 -7.24 14.74 -5.95
C LEU A 42 -7.21 15.16 -7.42
N ALA A 43 -8.35 15.19 -8.12
CA ALA A 43 -8.45 15.67 -9.50
C ALA A 43 -8.07 17.14 -9.62
N VAL A 44 -8.62 17.96 -8.71
CA VAL A 44 -8.32 19.39 -8.66
C VAL A 44 -6.85 19.62 -8.33
N GLU A 45 -6.29 18.83 -7.41
CA GLU A 45 -4.88 18.97 -6.99
C GLU A 45 -3.87 18.46 -8.03
N LEU A 46 -4.16 17.36 -8.72
CA LEU A 46 -3.16 16.65 -9.55
C LEU A 46 -3.25 16.99 -11.04
N THR A 47 -4.46 17.21 -11.56
CA THR A 47 -4.68 17.45 -13.00
C THR A 47 -5.35 18.77 -13.29
N GLY A 48 -5.81 19.50 -12.26
CA GLY A 48 -6.63 20.71 -12.43
C GLY A 48 -8.01 20.41 -13.00
N GLU A 49 -8.40 19.14 -13.09
CA GLU A 49 -9.72 18.73 -13.57
C GLU A 49 -10.78 19.16 -12.54
N GLN A 50 -11.87 19.75 -13.01
CA GLN A 50 -12.94 20.23 -12.14
C GLN A 50 -14.15 19.28 -12.22
N PRO A 51 -14.25 18.28 -11.33
CA PRO A 51 -15.26 17.25 -11.44
C PRO A 51 -16.67 17.77 -11.11
N PRO A 52 -17.71 17.25 -11.78
CA PRO A 52 -19.09 17.68 -11.56
C PRO A 52 -19.64 17.27 -10.19
N LYS A 53 -20.67 17.98 -9.73
CA LYS A 53 -21.48 17.62 -8.56
C LYS A 53 -22.42 16.45 -8.91
N GLY A 54 -21.90 15.23 -8.96
CA GLY A 54 -22.67 14.03 -9.24
C GLY A 54 -21.81 12.83 -9.63
N ASN A 55 -22.40 11.88 -10.36
CA ASN A 55 -21.64 10.77 -10.95
C ASN A 55 -20.52 11.33 -11.83
N TRP A 56 -19.31 10.88 -11.58
CA TRP A 56 -18.12 11.28 -12.31
C TRP A 56 -17.20 10.08 -12.46
N SER A 57 -16.63 9.94 -13.66
CA SER A 57 -15.66 8.89 -13.97
C SER A 57 -14.28 9.53 -14.06
N PRO A 58 -13.33 9.15 -13.18
CA PRO A 58 -11.96 9.64 -13.20
C PRO A 58 -11.31 9.50 -14.58
N SER A 59 -10.63 10.55 -15.03
CA SER A 59 -9.83 10.51 -16.26
C SER A 59 -8.66 9.53 -16.12
N ARG A 60 -8.25 8.91 -17.23
CA ARG A 60 -7.09 8.00 -17.24
C ARG A 60 -5.79 8.72 -16.85
N GLU A 61 -5.71 10.02 -17.13
CA GLU A 61 -4.60 10.89 -16.73
C GLU A 61 -4.52 11.02 -15.21
N LEU A 62 -5.65 11.29 -14.55
CA LEU A 62 -5.72 11.30 -13.09
C LEU A 62 -5.27 9.96 -12.50
N LEU A 63 -5.75 8.84 -13.03
CA LEU A 63 -5.37 7.52 -12.53
C LEU A 63 -3.89 7.21 -12.67
N ARG A 64 -3.23 7.75 -13.70
CA ARG A 64 -1.78 7.64 -13.87
C ARG A 64 -1.01 8.55 -12.92
N ALA A 65 -1.57 9.72 -12.60
CA ALA A 65 -0.99 10.64 -11.62
C ALA A 65 -1.19 10.16 -10.16
N LEU A 66 -2.15 9.28 -9.90
CA LEU A 66 -2.37 8.70 -8.58
C LEU A 66 -1.19 7.82 -8.16
N THR A 67 -0.49 8.26 -7.12
CA THR A 67 0.46 7.44 -6.37
C THR A 67 -0.14 7.02 -5.04
N ALA A 68 0.33 5.90 -4.49
CA ALA A 68 -0.14 5.49 -3.17
C ALA A 68 0.30 6.44 -2.05
N GLU A 69 1.36 7.23 -2.24
CA GLU A 69 1.70 8.33 -1.34
C GLU A 69 0.59 9.39 -1.31
N ARG A 70 0.12 9.83 -2.49
CA ARG A 70 -0.94 10.82 -2.61
C ARG A 70 -2.27 10.31 -2.04
N LEU A 71 -2.58 9.04 -2.27
CA LEU A 71 -3.75 8.40 -1.64
C LEU A 71 -3.62 8.30 -0.11
N ALA A 72 -2.41 8.13 0.42
CA ALA A 72 -2.16 8.06 1.85
C ALA A 72 -2.26 9.44 2.53
N THR A 73 -1.83 10.51 1.86
CA THR A 73 -1.94 11.91 2.31
C THR A 73 -3.34 12.49 2.15
N ALA A 74 -4.16 11.94 1.24
CA ALA A 74 -5.48 12.48 0.94
C ALA A 74 -6.41 12.51 2.16
N ARG A 75 -7.11 13.64 2.34
CA ARG A 75 -8.07 13.81 3.43
C ARG A 75 -9.20 12.79 3.26
N ASN A 76 -9.71 12.27 4.38
CA ASN A 76 -10.79 11.28 4.40
C ASN A 76 -10.52 9.97 3.61
N CYS A 77 -9.28 9.73 3.18
CA CYS A 77 -8.87 8.53 2.48
C CYS A 77 -8.37 7.46 3.47
N GLY A 78 -9.32 6.73 4.04
CA GLY A 78 -9.02 5.61 4.94
C GLY A 78 -8.45 4.39 4.20
N PRO A 79 -7.88 3.40 4.92
CA PRO A 79 -7.25 2.22 4.31
C PRO A 79 -8.21 1.33 3.51
N HIS A 80 -9.52 1.39 3.80
CA HIS A 80 -10.54 0.74 2.99
C HIS A 80 -10.78 1.50 1.68
N THR A 81 -10.86 2.84 1.75
CA THR A 81 -10.99 3.72 0.58
C THR A 81 -9.79 3.60 -0.36
N VAL A 82 -8.57 3.56 0.18
CA VAL A 82 -7.34 3.36 -0.62
C VAL A 82 -7.41 2.04 -1.38
N ARG A 83 -7.73 0.93 -0.70
CA ARG A 83 -7.86 -0.38 -1.33
C ARG A 83 -8.94 -0.39 -2.40
N GLU A 84 -10.08 0.21 -2.11
CA GLU A 84 -11.17 0.36 -3.08
C GLU A 84 -10.72 1.11 -4.34
N ILE A 85 -10.02 2.25 -4.19
CA ILE A 85 -9.51 3.04 -5.31
C ILE A 85 -8.45 2.26 -6.10
N VAL A 86 -7.54 1.56 -5.42
CA VAL A 86 -6.49 0.75 -6.07
C VAL A 86 -7.09 -0.43 -6.83
N ASP A 87 -8.02 -1.17 -6.22
CA ASP A 87 -8.72 -2.29 -6.86
C ASP A 87 -9.54 -1.81 -8.06
N TRP A 88 -10.20 -0.65 -7.94
CA TRP A 88 -10.95 -0.05 -9.02
C TRP A 88 -10.04 0.42 -10.18
N ALA A 89 -8.94 1.11 -9.88
CA ALA A 89 -7.97 1.56 -10.87
C ALA A 89 -7.36 0.37 -11.62
N GLN A 90 -7.07 -0.73 -10.91
CA GLN A 90 -6.62 -1.98 -11.51
C GLN A 90 -7.67 -2.56 -12.46
N GLY A 91 -8.96 -2.50 -12.11
CA GLY A 91 -10.08 -2.83 -13.01
C GLY A 91 -10.16 -1.93 -14.25
N CYS A 92 -9.70 -0.69 -14.16
CA CYS A 92 -9.54 0.24 -15.29
C CYS A 92 -8.25 0.01 -16.10
N GLY A 93 -7.44 -0.99 -15.75
CA GLY A 93 -6.15 -1.30 -16.38
C GLY A 93 -4.99 -0.40 -15.94
N VAL A 94 -5.13 0.33 -14.83
CA VAL A 94 -4.08 1.18 -14.25
C VAL A 94 -3.59 0.56 -12.93
N THR A 95 -2.31 0.23 -12.86
CA THR A 95 -1.74 -0.35 -11.63
C THR A 95 -1.16 0.74 -10.75
N ILE A 96 -1.87 1.07 -9.67
CA ILE A 96 -1.35 1.94 -8.61
C ILE A 96 -0.65 1.03 -7.60
N LYS A 97 0.68 1.08 -7.52
CA LYS A 97 1.42 0.27 -6.54
C LYS A 97 1.09 0.75 -5.12
N PRO A 98 0.49 -0.07 -4.24
CA PRO A 98 0.29 0.30 -2.85
C PRO A 98 1.65 0.43 -2.16
N VAL A 99 1.89 1.55 -1.49
CA VAL A 99 3.18 1.86 -0.84
C VAL A 99 3.36 1.13 0.49
N ILE A 100 2.28 0.65 1.14
CA ILE A 100 2.40 -0.18 2.35
C ILE A 100 1.48 -1.39 2.26
N ARG A 101 2.03 -2.56 2.56
CA ARG A 101 1.26 -3.79 2.76
C ARG A 101 0.18 -3.58 3.83
N SER A 102 -1.06 -3.91 3.44
CA SER A 102 -2.20 -3.89 4.35
C SER A 102 -2.07 -5.04 5.35
N GLY A 103 -2.22 -4.77 6.65
CA GLY A 103 -2.10 -5.79 7.70
C GLY A 103 -0.66 -5.96 8.21
N GLY A 104 -0.46 -5.78 9.51
CA GLY A 104 0.87 -5.78 10.17
C GLY A 104 0.91 -4.84 11.38
N SER A 105 1.73 -5.18 12.37
CA SER A 105 2.06 -4.34 13.52
C SER A 105 2.91 -3.13 13.09
N LEU A 106 2.97 -2.09 13.93
CA LEU A 106 3.88 -0.97 13.66
C LEU A 106 5.34 -1.44 13.74
N SER A 107 5.66 -2.38 14.63
CA SER A 107 7.01 -2.93 14.79
C SER A 107 7.51 -3.65 13.54
N GLU A 108 6.68 -4.49 12.92
CA GLU A 108 7.02 -5.17 11.66
C GLU A 108 7.23 -4.16 10.52
N MET A 109 6.35 -3.16 10.42
CA MET A 109 6.49 -2.08 9.43
C MET A 109 7.82 -1.34 9.62
N TRP A 110 8.18 -0.96 10.84
CA TRP A 110 9.45 -0.30 11.11
C TRP A 110 10.66 -1.21 10.78
N ALA A 111 10.59 -2.51 11.11
CA ALA A 111 11.65 -3.46 10.80
C ALA A 111 11.87 -3.64 9.28
N GLU A 112 10.78 -3.71 8.50
CA GLU A 112 10.82 -3.77 7.04
C GLU A 112 11.47 -2.51 6.45
N LEU A 113 11.10 -1.32 6.93
CA LEU A 113 11.69 -0.06 6.46
C LEU A 113 13.18 0.07 6.78
N ILE A 114 13.60 -0.38 7.97
CA ILE A 114 15.02 -0.41 8.36
C ILE A 114 15.79 -1.35 7.42
N THR A 115 15.20 -2.52 7.11
CA THR A 115 15.80 -3.47 6.17
C THR A 115 15.93 -2.88 4.76
N ASN A 116 14.86 -2.25 4.25
CA ASN A 116 14.85 -1.60 2.93
C ASN A 116 15.86 -0.45 2.86
N ALA A 117 16.07 0.28 3.97
CA ALA A 117 17.10 1.32 4.06
C ALA A 117 18.50 0.75 3.92
N SER A 118 18.79 -0.36 4.59
CA SER A 118 20.08 -1.05 4.51
C SER A 118 20.37 -1.61 3.11
N THR A 119 19.33 -1.94 2.33
CA THR A 119 19.48 -2.40 0.94
C THR A 119 19.42 -1.27 -0.09
N GLY A 120 19.34 0.00 0.33
CA GLY A 120 19.21 1.15 -0.58
C GLY A 120 17.89 1.21 -1.35
N ALA A 121 16.89 0.46 -0.92
CA ALA A 121 15.59 0.35 -1.59
C ALA A 121 14.50 1.23 -0.95
N LEU A 122 14.85 2.02 0.08
CA LEU A 122 13.88 2.86 0.80
C LEU A 122 13.47 4.07 -0.03
N THR A 123 12.16 4.23 -0.21
CA THR A 123 11.57 5.35 -0.97
C THR A 123 10.93 6.41 -0.07
N SER A 124 10.83 7.65 -0.54
CA SER A 124 10.15 8.75 0.15
C SER A 124 8.69 8.40 0.47
N ALA A 125 8.01 7.76 -0.48
CA ALA A 125 6.62 7.34 -0.33
C ALA A 125 6.44 6.37 0.86
N GLU A 126 7.33 5.39 1.01
CA GLU A 126 7.31 4.43 2.11
C GLU A 126 7.50 5.13 3.47
N ILE A 127 8.43 6.09 3.54
CA ILE A 127 8.68 6.90 4.73
C ILE A 127 7.42 7.70 5.11
N VAL A 128 6.85 8.47 4.18
CA VAL A 128 5.66 9.29 4.41
C VAL A 128 4.49 8.43 4.87
N SER A 129 4.26 7.32 4.18
CA SER A 129 3.16 6.42 4.49
C SER A 129 3.31 5.78 5.88
N ALA A 130 4.53 5.45 6.30
CA ALA A 130 4.83 4.85 7.59
C ALA A 130 4.63 5.85 8.73
N LEU A 131 5.12 7.08 8.56
CA LEU A 131 4.91 8.18 9.51
C LEU A 131 3.42 8.47 9.68
N GLN A 132 2.67 8.57 8.58
CA GLN A 132 1.22 8.75 8.64
C GLN A 132 0.50 7.60 9.32
N ARG A 133 0.93 6.35 9.10
CA ARG A 133 0.36 5.19 9.78
C ARG A 133 0.64 5.24 11.28
N SER A 134 1.81 5.71 11.70
CA SER A 134 2.14 5.97 13.10
C SER A 134 1.22 7.03 13.72
N ILE A 135 1.03 8.16 13.03
CA ILE A 135 0.12 9.24 13.44
C ILE A 135 -1.31 8.71 13.59
N ARG A 136 -1.83 7.98 12.59
CA ARG A 136 -3.19 7.41 12.60
C ARG A 136 -3.41 6.43 13.77
N ARG A 137 -2.38 5.68 14.15
CA ARG A 137 -2.42 4.77 15.32
C ARG A 137 -2.07 5.46 16.64
N LYS A 138 -1.92 6.79 16.65
CA LYS A 138 -1.53 7.60 17.81
C LYS A 138 -0.23 7.12 18.46
N SER A 139 0.67 6.53 17.66
CA SER A 139 1.98 6.09 18.12
C SER A 139 3.00 7.18 17.82
N VAL A 140 3.61 7.71 18.89
CA VAL A 140 4.77 8.60 18.81
C VAL A 140 6.10 7.83 18.83
N ARG A 141 6.06 6.50 19.01
CA ARG A 141 7.27 5.66 19.06
C ARG A 141 7.75 5.34 17.65
N ILE A 142 8.82 6.03 17.26
CA ILE A 142 9.64 5.71 16.09
C ILE A 142 10.94 5.08 16.59
N PRO A 143 11.34 3.87 16.14
CA PRO A 143 12.58 3.24 16.56
C PRO A 143 13.82 4.09 16.27
N ILE A 144 14.80 4.10 17.18
CA ILE A 144 16.04 4.90 17.06
C ILE A 144 16.77 4.61 15.73
N ALA A 145 16.85 3.35 15.31
CA ALA A 145 17.45 2.98 14.04
C ALA A 145 16.81 3.71 12.84
N PHE A 146 15.48 3.86 12.84
CA PHE A 146 14.77 4.60 11.80
C PHE A 146 14.96 6.11 11.93
N GLN A 147 15.06 6.65 13.15
CA GLN A 147 15.40 8.06 13.36
C GLN A 147 16.78 8.41 12.78
N VAL A 148 17.78 7.54 12.97
CA VAL A 148 19.12 7.71 12.38
C VAL A 148 19.05 7.72 10.86
N ILE A 149 18.25 6.84 10.25
CA ILE A 149 18.02 6.82 8.80
C ILE A 149 17.41 8.15 8.32
N LEU A 150 16.38 8.67 9.02
CA LEU A 150 15.77 9.95 8.67
C LEU A 150 16.77 11.11 8.74
N VAL A 151 17.59 11.17 9.78
CA VAL A 151 18.62 12.21 9.92
C VAL A 151 19.65 12.12 8.79
N LYS A 152 20.10 10.91 8.44
CA LYS A 152 21.04 10.72 7.31
C LYS A 152 20.45 11.21 5.99
N ILE A 153 19.19 10.88 5.70
CA ILE A 153 18.49 11.35 4.50
C ILE A 153 18.43 12.88 4.47
N LEU A 154 18.07 13.50 5.61
CA LEU A 154 18.00 14.96 5.70
C LEU A 154 19.38 15.59 5.46
N LEU A 155 20.43 15.10 6.11
CA LEU A 155 21.79 15.63 5.93
C LEU A 155 22.27 15.50 4.48
N SER A 156 22.03 14.35 3.83
CA SER A 156 22.37 14.14 2.42
C SER A 156 21.54 14.97 1.43
N SER A 157 20.44 15.59 1.87
CA SER A 157 19.65 16.50 1.03
C SER A 157 20.09 17.97 1.13
N PHE A 158 20.99 18.28 2.06
CA PHE A 158 21.57 19.62 2.24
C PHE A 158 23.02 19.75 1.73
N GLU A 159 23.66 18.64 1.35
CA GLU A 159 24.92 18.62 0.59
C GLU A 159 24.66 18.60 -0.92
#